data_AF-A0A8J2K4L2-F1
#
_entry.id   AF-A0A8J2K4L2-F1
#
_cell.length_a   1.000
_cell.length_b   1.000
_cell.length_c   1.000
_cell.angle_alpha   90.00
_cell.angle_beta   90.00
_cell.angle_gamma   90.00
#
_symmetry.space_group_name_H-M   'P 1'
#
loop_
_entity.id
_entity.type
_entity.pdbx_description
1 polymer ?
#
loop_
_entity_poly.entity_id
_entity_poly.type
_entity_poly.pdbx_seq_one_letter_code
_entity_poly.pdbx_strand_id
1 'polypeptide(L)'
;MDVTINRTGYPVEVHQVETPDGHILPIYRIPNSKSGNSTLGPVLLMPGVMTSASVFFFLSADKALPFVLSNAGYDVWVGNY
;
A
#
# COMPACT_ATOMS: atom_id res chain seq x y z
N MET A 1 10.84 0.16 -5.25
CA MET A 1 9.61 -0.27 -4.57
C MET A 1 8.63 -0.88 -5.56
N ASP A 2 8.26 -0.14 -6.61
CA ASP A 2 7.32 -0.58 -7.66
C ASP A 2 7.63 -1.95 -8.28
N VAL A 3 8.89 -2.21 -8.64
CA VAL A 3 9.29 -3.50 -9.23
C VAL A 3 9.07 -4.68 -8.27
N THR A 4 9.24 -4.47 -6.97
CA THR A 4 9.09 -5.52 -5.95
C THR A 4 7.61 -5.83 -5.71
N ILE A 5 6.75 -4.81 -5.65
CA ILE A 5 5.32 -4.97 -5.39
C ILE A 5 4.62 -5.57 -6.63
N ASN A 6 5.00 -5.14 -7.84
CA ASN A 6 4.42 -5.66 -9.09
C ASN A 6 4.67 -7.17 -9.30
N ARG A 7 5.69 -7.75 -8.67
CA ARG A 7 5.99 -9.19 -8.73
C ARG A 7 5.16 -10.03 -7.76
N THR A 8 4.41 -9.40 -6.87
CA THR A 8 3.65 -10.12 -5.83
C THR A 8 2.33 -10.69 -6.36
N GLY A 9 1.82 -10.18 -7.48
CA GLY A 9 0.54 -10.60 -8.06
C GLY A 9 -0.69 -9.95 -7.43
N TYR A 10 -0.52 -8.94 -6.57
CA TYR A 10 -1.61 -8.09 -6.11
C TYR A 10 -1.83 -6.93 -7.08
N PRO A 11 -3.07 -6.42 -7.23
CA PRO A 11 -3.30 -5.15 -7.90
C PRO A 11 -2.70 -4.01 -7.07
N VAL A 12 -2.00 -3.12 -7.75
CA VAL A 12 -1.33 -1.98 -7.11
C VAL A 12 -1.61 -0.73 -7.94
N GLU A 13 -2.11 0.30 -7.28
CA GLU A 13 -2.27 1.63 -7.85
C GLU A 13 -1.27 2.59 -7.18
N VAL A 14 -0.83 3.61 -7.93
CA VAL A 14 -0.02 4.71 -7.40
C VAL A 14 -0.76 6.01 -7.68
N HIS A 15 -1.07 6.75 -6.62
CA HIS A 15 -1.75 8.03 -6.66
C HIS A 15 -0.75 9.13 -6.32
N GLN A 16 -0.70 10.19 -7.12
CA GLN A 16 0.11 11.38 -6.82
C GLN A 16 -0.80 12.40 -6.14
N VAL A 17 -0.46 12.77 -4.90
CA VAL A 17 -1.22 13.73 -4.10
C VAL A 17 -0.38 14.99 -3.92
N GLU A 18 -0.91 16.13 -4.34
CA GLU A 18 -0.30 17.43 -4.11
C GLU A 18 -0.79 18.02 -2.78
N THR A 19 0.14 18.37 -1.89
CA THR A 19 -0.16 19.05 -0.63
C THR A 19 -0.35 20.55 -0.86
N PRO A 20 -1.01 21.29 0.07
CA PRO A 20 -1.24 22.72 -0.10
C PRO A 20 0.04 23.57 -0.23
N ASP A 21 1.17 23.08 0.26
CA ASP A 21 2.48 23.73 0.15
C ASP A 21 3.31 23.25 -1.05
N GLY A 22 2.72 22.44 -1.94
CA GLY A 22 3.29 22.08 -3.24
C GLY A 22 4.13 20.80 -3.26
N HIS A 23 4.12 19.99 -2.20
CA HIS A 23 4.78 18.68 -2.23
C HIS A 23 3.93 17.67 -2.99
N ILE A 24 4.56 16.86 -3.84
CA ILE A 24 3.91 15.78 -4.56
C ILE A 24 4.29 14.46 -3.90
N LEU A 25 3.31 13.83 -3.26
CA LEU A 25 3.49 12.60 -2.48
C LEU A 25 2.93 11.39 -3.24
N PRO A 26 3.73 10.33 -3.47
CA PRO A 26 3.21 9.08 -3.97
C PRO A 26 2.51 8.31 -2.85
N ILE A 27 1.25 7.96 -3.08
CA ILE A 27 0.44 7.10 -2.22
C ILE A 27 0.19 5.79 -2.96
N TYR A 28 0.50 4.67 -2.31
CA TYR A 28 0.31 3.34 -2.88
C TYR A 28 -1.00 2.75 -2.41
N ARG A 29 -1.72 2.05 -3.28
CA ARG A 29 -2.98 1.40 -2.93
C ARG A 29 -3.03 -0.03 -3.43
N ILE A 30 -3.49 -0.94 -2.57
CA ILE A 30 -3.82 -2.33 -2.88
C ILE A 30 -5.35 -2.46 -2.70
N PRO A 31 -6.13 -2.30 -3.78
CA PRO A 31 -7.58 -2.15 -3.66
C PRO A 31 -8.30 -3.43 -3.27
N ASN A 32 -7.69 -4.60 -3.50
CA ASN A 32 -8.24 -5.92 -3.14
C ASN A 32 -7.16 -7.02 -3.19
N SER A 33 -7.53 -8.23 -2.74
CA SER A 33 -6.66 -9.42 -2.74
C SER A 33 -6.40 -9.96 -4.16
N LYS A 34 -5.46 -10.91 -4.30
CA LYS A 34 -5.17 -11.58 -5.59
C LYS A 34 -6.38 -12.28 -6.21
N SER A 35 -7.27 -12.81 -5.37
CA SER A 35 -8.50 -13.49 -5.79
C SER A 35 -9.65 -12.52 -6.08
N GLY A 36 -9.40 -11.21 -5.97
CA GLY A 36 -10.41 -10.17 -6.07
C GLY A 36 -11.19 -9.95 -4.78
N ASN A 37 -12.13 -9.00 -4.88
CA ASN A 37 -13.03 -8.48 -3.84
C ASN A 37 -12.34 -7.84 -2.63
N SER A 38 -12.70 -6.58 -2.37
CA SER A 38 -12.57 -5.92 -1.08
C SER A 38 -13.99 -5.76 -0.52
N THR A 39 -14.22 -6.30 0.67
CA THR A 39 -15.54 -6.33 1.32
C THR A 39 -15.58 -5.47 2.57
N LEU A 40 -14.42 -4.94 2.99
CA LEU A 40 -14.24 -4.10 4.17
C LEU A 40 -13.88 -2.67 3.77
N GLY A 41 -13.87 -1.77 4.76
CA GLY A 41 -13.50 -0.37 4.56
C GLY A 41 -12.01 -0.15 4.27
N PRO A 42 -11.61 1.10 3.98
CA PRO A 42 -10.22 1.44 3.73
C PRO A 42 -9.38 1.46 5.01
N VAL A 43 -8.10 1.09 4.90
CA VAL A 43 -7.09 1.22 5.95
C VAL A 43 -5.90 2.00 5.42
N LEU A 44 -5.46 3.03 6.16
CA LEU A 44 -4.25 3.79 5.85
C LEU A 44 -3.09 3.33 6.74
N LEU A 45 -2.02 2.85 6.11
CA LEU A 45 -0.75 2.54 6.75
C LEU A 45 0.20 3.74 6.59
N MET A 46 0.65 4.28 7.71
CA MET A 46 1.63 5.36 7.74
C MET A 46 2.97 4.87 8.28
N PRO A 47 4.08 5.13 7.57
CA PRO A 47 5.41 4.83 8.07
C PRO A 47 5.75 5.65 9.32
N GLY A 48 6.63 5.12 10.18
CA GLY A 48 7.15 5.85 11.34
C GLY A 48 8.19 6.90 10.94
N VAL A 49 8.57 7.76 11.88
CA VAL A 49 9.57 8.82 11.67
C VAL A 49 10.88 8.25 11.09
N MET A 50 11.47 8.96 10.12
CA MET A 50 12.71 8.57 9.42
C MET A 50 12.64 7.25 8.63
N THR A 51 11.44 6.82 8.25
CA THR A 51 11.24 5.67 7.35
C THR A 51 10.55 6.07 6.03
N SER A 52 9.98 5.12 5.30
CA SER A 52 9.17 5.38 4.10
C SER A 52 8.16 4.26 3.90
N ALA A 53 7.25 4.40 2.93
CA ALA A 53 6.28 3.35 2.59
C ALA A 53 6.93 1.96 2.38
N SER A 54 8.21 1.91 1.97
CA SER A 54 8.95 0.66 1.74
C SER A 54 9.01 -0.28 2.95
N VAL A 55 8.89 0.23 4.18
CA VAL A 55 8.97 -0.60 5.39
C VAL A 55 7.92 -1.70 5.42
N PHE A 56 6.76 -1.45 4.83
CA PHE A 56 5.65 -2.39 4.79
C PHE A 56 5.85 -3.54 3.79
N PHE A 57 6.88 -3.48 2.95
CA PHE A 57 7.11 -4.42 1.84
C PHE A 57 8.46 -5.13 1.91
N PHE A 58 9.18 -5.06 3.04
CA PHE A 58 10.44 -5.80 3.23
C PHE A 58 10.25 -7.30 3.42
N LEU A 59 9.08 -7.71 3.93
CA LEU A 59 8.76 -9.11 4.14
C LEU A 59 8.18 -9.74 2.86
N SER A 60 8.18 -11.08 2.83
CA SER A 60 7.49 -11.84 1.80
C SER A 60 5.99 -11.53 1.78
N ALA A 61 5.33 -11.74 0.63
CA ALA A 61 3.95 -11.30 0.42
C ALA A 61 2.91 -11.97 1.35
N ASP A 62 3.24 -13.10 1.96
CA ASP A 62 2.45 -13.80 2.99
C ASP A 62 2.58 -13.18 4.38
N LYS A 63 3.59 -12.33 4.62
CA LYS A 63 3.92 -11.74 5.93
C LYS A 63 3.89 -10.21 5.95
N ALA A 64 4.06 -9.56 4.80
CA ALA A 64 4.00 -8.11 4.70
C ALA A 64 2.57 -7.61 4.97
N LEU A 65 2.45 -6.69 5.94
CA LEU A 65 1.17 -6.22 6.48
C LEU A 65 0.15 -5.75 5.41
N PRO A 66 0.54 -5.01 4.35
CA PRO A 66 -0.42 -4.57 3.34
C PRO A 66 -1.12 -5.74 2.65
N PHE A 67 -0.40 -6.82 2.39
CA PHE A 67 -0.94 -8.01 1.74
C PHE A 67 -1.78 -8.86 2.68
N VAL A 68 -1.39 -8.95 3.95
CA VAL A 68 -2.20 -9.62 4.98
C VAL A 68 -3.55 -8.93 5.14
N LEU A 69 -3.58 -7.60 5.18
CA LEU A 69 -4.81 -6.81 5.26
C LEU A 69 -5.66 -6.92 3.99
N SER A 70 -5.02 -6.85 2.82
CA SER A 70 -5.68 -7.05 1.53
C SER A 70 -6.36 -8.43 1.44
N ASN A 71 -5.68 -9.49 1.88
CA ASN A 71 -6.28 -10.84 1.96
C ASN A 71 -7.40 -10.96 2.98
N ALA A 72 -7.39 -10.13 4.03
CA ALA A 72 -8.49 -10.04 4.98
C ALA A 72 -9.70 -9.25 4.44
N GLY A 73 -9.58 -8.64 3.25
CA GLY A 73 -10.67 -7.96 2.55
C GLY A 73 -10.68 -6.44 2.69
N TYR A 74 -9.59 -5.83 3.19
CA TYR A 74 -9.47 -4.37 3.28
C TYR A 74 -8.97 -3.75 1.97
N ASP A 75 -9.42 -2.53 1.68
CA ASP A 75 -8.79 -1.63 0.71
C ASP A 75 -7.61 -0.92 1.38
N VAL A 76 -6.39 -1.29 1.01
CA VAL A 76 -5.19 -0.87 1.74
C VAL A 76 -4.51 0.29 1.05
N TRP A 77 -4.32 1.38 1.78
CA TRP A 77 -3.58 2.55 1.38
C TRP A 77 -2.27 2.62 2.17
N VAL A 78 -1.16 2.94 1.50
CA VAL A 78 0.15 3.12 2.13
C VAL A 78 0.63 4.52 1.82
N GLY A 79 0.63 5.36 2.85
CA GLY A 79 1.03 6.74 2.75
C GLY A 79 2.55 6.93 2.74
N ASN A 80 2.94 8.12 2.30
CA ASN A 80 4.30 8.61 2.37
C ASN A 80 4.25 10.08 2.85
N TYR A 81 5.39 10.62 3.25
CA TYR A 81 5.54 12.01 3.69
C TYR A 81 6.75 12.66 3.03
#